data_AF-A0A960FSD9-F1
#
_entry.id   AF-A0A960FSD9-F1
#
_cell.length_a   1.000
_cell.length_b   1.000
_cell.length_c   1.000
_cell.angle_alpha   90.00
_cell.angle_beta   90.00
_cell.angle_gamma   90.00
#
_symmetry.space_group_name_H-M   'P 1'
#
loop_
_entity.id
_entity.type
_entity.pdbx_description
1 polymer ?
#
loop_
_entity_poly.entity_id
_entity_poly.type
_entity_poly.pdbx_seq_one_letter_code
_entity_poly.pdbx_strand_id
1 'polypeptide(L)'
;LESLSSTELVDPAAAARALGLGNGEHLDGAVAPRGYRLLAKVPRLPSTVVDRLVDHFGTLQKLLSAGVDDLQAVEGVGELRARSVREGLSRLA
;
A
#
# COMPACT_ATOMS: atom_id res chain seq x y z
N LEU A 1 -4.17 -0.19 16.11
CA LEU A 1 -5.26 -1.14 16.49
C LEU A 1 -5.07 -1.72 17.89
N GLU A 2 -3.85 -1.70 18.46
CA GLU A 2 -3.57 -2.20 19.83
C GLU A 2 -4.37 -1.50 20.94
N SER A 3 -4.90 -0.30 20.68
CA SER A 3 -5.77 0.44 21.60
C SER A 3 -7.22 -0.03 21.61
N LEU A 4 -7.63 -0.92 20.69
CA LEU A 4 -9.00 -1.46 20.63
C LEU A 4 -9.12 -2.69 21.54
N SER A 5 -10.21 -2.78 22.28
CA SER A 5 -10.61 -3.97 23.01
C SER A 5 -10.93 -5.13 22.06
N SER A 6 -10.98 -6.37 22.58
CA SER A 6 -11.35 -7.55 21.80
C SER A 6 -12.74 -7.43 21.17
N THR A 7 -13.68 -6.78 21.86
CA THR A 7 -15.02 -6.51 21.35
C THR A 7 -15.03 -5.47 20.23
N GLU A 8 -14.19 -4.44 20.31
CA GLU A 8 -14.07 -3.43 19.25
C GLU A 8 -13.35 -3.97 18.01
N LEU A 9 -12.42 -4.91 18.17
CA LEU A 9 -11.73 -5.53 17.03
C LEU A 9 -12.66 -6.31 16.09
N VAL A 10 -13.77 -6.85 16.61
CA VAL A 10 -14.76 -7.59 15.82
C VAL A 10 -15.93 -6.71 15.38
N ASP A 11 -16.00 -5.45 15.82
CA ASP A 11 -16.97 -4.46 15.35
C ASP A 11 -16.43 -3.75 14.10
N PRO A 12 -17.04 -3.95 12.92
CA PRO A 12 -16.62 -3.29 11.69
C PRO A 12 -16.65 -1.76 11.76
N ALA A 13 -17.58 -1.18 12.53
CA ALA A 13 -17.69 0.27 12.68
C ALA A 13 -16.53 0.84 13.52
N ALA A 14 -16.15 0.17 14.60
CA ALA A 14 -14.97 0.51 15.39
C ALA A 14 -13.67 0.36 14.59
N ALA A 15 -13.54 -0.72 13.83
CA ALA A 15 -12.39 -0.94 12.94
C ALA A 15 -12.29 0.16 11.86
N ALA A 16 -13.40 0.51 11.20
CA ALA A 16 -13.43 1.57 10.19
C ALA A 16 -12.98 2.92 10.75
N ARG A 17 -13.46 3.31 11.94
CA ARG A 17 -13.03 4.54 12.64
C ARG A 17 -11.54 4.53 12.95
N ALA A 18 -11.04 3.42 13.50
CA ALA A 18 -9.63 3.28 13.84
C ALA A 18 -8.70 3.32 12.62
N LEU A 19 -9.21 2.93 11.45
CA LEU A 19 -8.51 3.00 10.16
C LEU A 19 -8.69 4.36 9.44
N GLY A 20 -9.45 5.30 10.02
CA GLY A 20 -9.71 6.62 9.42
C GLY A 20 -10.68 6.60 8.24
N LEU A 21 -11.50 5.56 8.10
CA LEU A 21 -12.47 5.39 7.01
C LEU A 21 -13.83 6.06 7.31
N GLY A 22 -13.82 7.15 8.09
CA GLY A 22 -15.00 7.85 8.57
C GLY A 22 -15.55 7.31 9.89
N ASN A 23 -16.78 7.71 10.25
CA ASN A 23 -17.35 7.48 11.58
C ASN A 23 -18.02 6.10 11.77
N GLY A 24 -17.94 5.23 10.77
CA GLY A 24 -18.54 3.88 10.80
C GLY A 24 -19.95 3.78 10.20
N GLU A 25 -20.44 4.84 9.55
CA GLU A 25 -21.78 4.87 8.93
C GLU A 25 -21.77 4.36 7.48
N HIS A 26 -20.63 4.41 6.79
CA HIS A 26 -20.48 4.07 5.36
C HIS A 26 -19.62 2.82 5.18
N LEU A 27 -20.02 1.71 5.78
CA LEU A 27 -19.25 0.45 5.76
C LEU A 27 -19.22 -0.23 4.37
N ASP A 28 -20.16 0.11 3.50
CA ASP A 28 -20.22 -0.36 2.11
C ASP A 28 -19.43 0.52 1.13
N GLY A 29 -18.71 1.52 1.65
CA GLY A 29 -17.89 2.43 0.85
C GLY A 29 -16.73 1.70 0.16
N ALA A 30 -16.51 2.01 -1.12
CA ALA A 30 -15.37 1.48 -1.85
C ALA A 30 -14.05 2.06 -1.31
N VAL A 31 -13.06 1.20 -1.11
CA VAL A 31 -11.70 1.58 -0.70
C VAL A 31 -10.68 1.02 -1.67
N ALA A 32 -9.60 1.76 -1.90
CA ALA A 32 -8.48 1.31 -2.72
C ALA A 32 -7.27 0.98 -1.83
N PRO A 33 -6.64 -0.20 -1.98
CA PRO A 33 -5.41 -0.50 -1.27
C PRO A 33 -4.28 0.44 -1.73
N ARG A 34 -3.41 0.84 -0.81
CA ARG A 34 -2.27 1.73 -1.10
C ARG A 34 -1.05 1.04 -1.73
N GLY A 35 -0.88 -0.27 -1.50
CA GLY A 35 0.16 -1.09 -2.15
C GLY A 35 1.23 -1.70 -1.24
N TYR A 36 1.31 -1.28 0.03
CA TYR A 36 2.26 -1.79 1.04
C TYR A 36 2.39 -3.32 1.06
N ARG A 37 1.26 -4.03 1.08
CA ARG A 37 1.25 -5.50 1.19
C ARG A 37 1.90 -6.21 -0.01
N LEU A 38 1.75 -5.66 -1.22
CA LEU A 38 2.35 -6.24 -2.41
C LEU A 38 3.84 -5.91 -2.48
N LEU A 39 4.21 -4.67 -2.14
CA LEU A 39 5.62 -4.25 -2.06
C LEU A 39 6.41 -5.01 -0.99
N ALA A 40 5.79 -5.39 0.14
CA ALA A 40 6.42 -6.21 1.17
C ALA A 40 6.84 -7.61 0.69
N LYS A 41 6.27 -8.09 -0.42
CA LYS A 41 6.66 -9.35 -1.05
C LYS A 41 7.84 -9.19 -2.02
N VAL A 42 8.25 -7.96 -2.33
CA VAL A 42 9.43 -7.69 -3.17
C VAL A 42 10.70 -7.90 -2.32
N PRO A 43 11.57 -8.86 -2.68
CA PRO A 43 12.74 -9.17 -1.86
C PRO A 43 13.70 -7.99 -1.74
N ARG A 44 14.24 -7.77 -0.54
CA ARG A 44 15.29 -6.77 -0.25
C ARG A 44 14.91 -5.33 -0.59
N LEU A 45 13.62 -5.01 -0.63
CA LEU A 45 13.14 -3.64 -0.79
C LEU A 45 13.13 -2.93 0.59
N PRO A 46 13.92 -1.85 0.80
CA PRO A 46 13.92 -1.13 2.07
C PRO A 46 12.55 -0.50 2.37
N SER A 47 12.13 -0.49 3.64
CA SER A 47 10.84 0.07 4.07
C SER A 47 10.69 1.54 3.67
N THR A 48 11.75 2.35 3.79
CA THR A 48 11.74 3.76 3.37
C THR A 48 11.43 3.94 1.88
N VAL A 49 11.87 3.00 1.03
CA VAL A 49 11.53 3.01 -0.39
C VAL A 49 10.08 2.58 -0.61
N VAL A 50 9.59 1.60 0.16
CA VAL A 50 8.18 1.20 0.13
C VAL A 50 7.28 2.39 0.47
N ASP A 51 7.59 3.13 1.53
CA ASP A 51 6.84 4.31 1.94
C ASP A 51 6.80 5.36 0.83
N ARG A 52 7.95 5.70 0.25
CA ARG A 52 8.03 6.67 -0.87
C ARG A 52 7.27 6.22 -2.11
N LEU A 53 7.33 4.94 -2.47
CA LEU A 53 6.55 4.41 -3.61
C LEU A 53 5.05 4.55 -3.33
N VAL A 54 4.61 4.16 -2.13
CA VAL A 54 3.19 4.24 -1.77
C VAL A 54 2.70 5.69 -1.69
N ASP A 55 3.51 6.61 -1.17
CA ASP A 55 3.18 8.02 -1.13
C ASP A 55 3.15 8.64 -2.54
N HIS A 56 4.09 8.28 -3.40
CA HIS A 56 4.17 8.79 -4.77
C HIS A 56 2.98 8.35 -5.64
N PHE A 57 2.65 7.05 -5.64
CA PHE A 57 1.58 6.52 -6.50
C PHE A 57 0.18 6.63 -5.87
N GLY A 58 0.09 6.66 -4.53
CA GLY A 58 -1.15 6.82 -3.76
C GLY A 58 -2.06 5.59 -3.72
N THR A 59 -2.24 4.88 -4.84
CA THR A 59 -3.06 3.66 -4.93
C THR A 59 -2.29 2.51 -5.57
N LEU A 60 -2.66 1.28 -5.20
CA LEU A 60 -2.10 0.07 -5.77
C LEU A 60 -2.30 0.01 -7.28
N GLN A 61 -3.47 0.43 -7.78
CA GLN A 61 -3.73 0.43 -9.22
C GLN A 61 -2.73 1.31 -9.98
N LYS A 62 -2.48 2.54 -9.50
CA LYS A 62 -1.47 3.43 -10.10
C LYS A 62 -0.07 2.83 -10.04
N LEU A 63 0.28 2.22 -8.90
CA LEU A 63 1.55 1.52 -8.74
C LEU A 63 1.70 0.33 -9.71
N LEU A 64 0.64 -0.45 -9.94
CA LEU A 64 0.62 -1.57 -10.88
C LEU A 64 0.68 -1.14 -12.35
N SER A 65 0.19 0.06 -12.67
CA SER A 65 0.28 0.64 -14.01
C SER A 65 1.62 1.33 -14.29
N ALA A 66 2.41 1.61 -13.25
CA ALA A 66 3.69 2.30 -13.37
C ALA A 66 4.74 1.49 -14.17
N GLY A 67 5.39 2.16 -15.12
CA GLY A 67 6.54 1.65 -15.86
C GLY A 67 7.83 1.70 -15.02
N VAL A 68 8.92 1.16 -15.57
CA VAL A 68 10.24 1.22 -14.92
C VAL A 68 10.70 2.67 -14.76
N ASP A 69 10.42 3.54 -15.73
CA ASP A 69 10.81 4.95 -15.69
C ASP A 69 10.03 5.74 -14.63
N ASP A 70 8.72 5.48 -14.50
CA ASP A 70 7.90 6.08 -13.43
C ASP A 70 8.42 5.68 -12.04
N LEU A 71 8.80 4.41 -11.86
CA LEU A 71 9.38 3.92 -10.61
C LEU A 71 10.72 4.60 -10.31
N GLN A 72 11.55 4.87 -11.32
CA GLN A 72 12.83 5.57 -11.16
C GLN A 72 12.69 7.05 -10.79
N ALA A 73 11.54 7.67 -11.09
CA ALA A 73 11.26 9.04 -10.67
C ALA A 73 11.12 9.17 -9.13
N VAL A 74 10.97 8.06 -8.41
CA VAL A 74 10.87 8.04 -6.94
C VAL A 74 12.25 8.08 -6.29
N GLU A 75 12.44 9.02 -5.37
CA GLU A 75 13.72 9.21 -4.67
C GLU A 75 14.21 7.92 -4.00
N GLY A 76 15.45 7.53 -4.30
CA GLY A 76 16.04 6.30 -3.78
C GLY A 76 15.65 5.04 -4.57
N VAL A 77 15.01 5.16 -5.73
CA VAL A 77 14.75 4.05 -6.66
C VAL A 77 15.61 4.21 -7.91
N GLY A 78 16.78 3.56 -7.92
CA GLY A 78 17.57 3.42 -9.15
C GLY A 78 17.03 2.32 -10.06
N GLU A 79 17.55 2.26 -11.29
CA GLU A 79 17.13 1.33 -12.35
C GLU A 79 16.98 -0.13 -11.90
N LEU A 80 18.00 -0.68 -11.24
CA LEU A 80 18.01 -2.07 -10.76
C LEU A 80 16.87 -2.36 -9.78
N ARG A 81 16.54 -1.38 -8.93
CA ARG A 81 15.45 -1.47 -7.96
C ARG A 81 14.10 -1.30 -8.65
N ALA A 82 13.97 -0.36 -9.58
CA ALA A 82 12.76 -0.16 -10.37
C ALA A 82 12.37 -1.44 -11.13
N ARG A 83 13.34 -2.09 -11.81
CA ARG A 83 13.12 -3.37 -12.49
C ARG A 83 12.70 -4.47 -11.51
N SER A 84 13.40 -4.61 -10.39
CA SER A 84 13.07 -5.61 -9.35
C SER A 84 11.65 -5.43 -8.80
N VAL A 85 11.24 -4.18 -8.56
CA VAL A 85 9.88 -3.83 -8.13
C VAL A 85 8.87 -4.17 -9.22
N ARG A 86 9.08 -3.72 -10.46
CA ARG A 86 8.20 -3.99 -11.60
C ARG A 86 7.98 -5.48 -11.81
N GLU A 87 9.04 -6.27 -11.77
CA GLU A 87 8.96 -7.72 -11.86
C GLU A 87 8.23 -8.36 -10.68
N GLY A 88 8.53 -7.90 -9.45
CA GLY A 88 7.87 -8.38 -8.24
C GLY A 88 6.37 -8.13 -8.28
N LEU A 89 5.96 -6.93 -8.70
CA LEU A 89 4.56 -6.56 -8.88
C LEU A 89 3.89 -7.40 -9.98
N SER A 90 4.53 -7.58 -11.14
CA SER A 90 3.97 -8.37 -12.24
C SER A 90 3.81 -9.87 -11.93
N ARG A 91 4.61 -10.45 -11.02
CA ARG A 91 4.49 -11.86 -10.64
C ARG A 91 3.39 -12.15 -9.62
N LEU A 92 2.93 -11.11 -8.92
CA LEU A 92 2.02 -11.24 -7.79
C LEU A 92 0.61 -10.71 -8.09
N ALA A 93 0.45 -10.02 -9.20
CA ALA A 93 -0.80 -9.44 -9.69
C ALA A 93 -1.44 -10.33 -10.77
#